data_AF-A0A0U5IGQ9-F1
#
_entry.id   AF-A0A0U5IGQ9-F1
#
_cell.length_a   1.000
_cell.length_b   1.000
_cell.length_c   1.000
_cell.angle_alpha   90.00
_cell.angle_beta   90.00
_cell.angle_gamma   90.00
#
_symmetry.space_group_name_H-M   'P 1'
#
loop_
_entity.id
_entity.type
_entity.pdbx_description
1 polymer ?
#
loop_
_entity_poly.entity_id
_entity_poly.type
_entity_poly.pdbx_seq_one_letter_code
_entity_poly.pdbx_strand_id
1 'polypeptide(L)'
;MRAEMSVYVSMTDVENLISAASPQPFSLDDAEWPTAEHYVLAMQFEDPALRAEIRSAPDPQQARKLAKRHKRKIRSDWEAVRRVYMTRAIYTRCLSHPASARALLETGNKRIIESSLYDYYWGCGRDGRGLNTYGEVLMDVREKLRSATAVSPRSSTSQAHDTSGELDRPRSPCRNLANNTMQRREKRKPMPTAKHLGIPIRNMSQYDHS
;
A
#
# COMPACT_ATOMS: atom_id res chain seq x y z
N MET A 1 -2.43 -24.29 30.44
CA MET A 1 -2.54 -24.29 28.98
C MET A 1 -1.35 -23.55 28.39
N ARG A 2 -0.39 -24.23 27.77
CA ARG A 2 0.64 -23.57 26.97
C ARG A 2 -0.04 -23.14 25.66
N ALA A 3 -0.48 -21.89 25.59
CA ALA A 3 -0.89 -21.32 24.31
C ALA A 3 0.28 -21.47 23.33
N GLU A 4 -0.01 -21.98 22.13
CA GLU A 4 0.93 -22.01 21.00
C GLU A 4 1.64 -20.65 20.89
N MET A 5 2.94 -20.64 21.16
CA MET A 5 3.65 -19.40 21.49
C MET A 5 3.94 -18.52 20.27
N SER A 6 3.80 -19.07 19.05
CA SER A 6 4.16 -18.38 17.82
C SER A 6 3.22 -18.73 16.66
N VAL A 7 3.04 -17.77 15.75
CA VAL A 7 2.44 -17.95 14.42
C VAL A 7 3.56 -17.80 13.38
N TYR A 8 3.64 -18.74 12.46
CA TYR A 8 4.59 -18.67 11.35
C TYR A 8 3.91 -18.04 10.13
N VAL A 9 4.60 -17.12 9.49
CA VAL A 9 4.18 -16.43 8.27
C VAL A 9 5.28 -16.63 7.23
N SER A 10 4.95 -16.58 5.94
CA SER A 10 5.92 -16.38 4.88
C SER A 10 5.63 -15.05 4.21
N MET A 11 6.62 -14.19 4.04
CA MET A 11 6.49 -12.93 3.27
C MET A 11 6.08 -13.14 1.81
N THR A 12 6.29 -14.34 1.29
CA THR A 12 6.05 -14.69 -0.11
C THR A 12 4.76 -15.48 -0.32
N ASP A 13 4.04 -15.81 0.75
CA ASP A 13 2.74 -16.49 0.68
C ASP A 13 1.68 -15.50 0.20
N VAL A 14 1.07 -15.77 -0.95
CA VAL A 14 0.08 -14.88 -1.55
C VAL A 14 -1.30 -15.01 -0.90
N GLU A 15 -1.59 -16.16 -0.27
CA GLU A 15 -2.89 -16.48 0.33
C GLU A 15 -3.02 -15.90 1.74
N ASN A 16 -1.90 -15.74 2.44
CA ASN A 16 -1.89 -15.20 3.79
C ASN A 16 -2.08 -13.67 3.81
N LEU A 17 -3.20 -13.20 4.36
CA LEU A 17 -3.58 -11.78 4.40
C LEU A 17 -2.58 -10.84 5.10
N ILE A 18 -1.70 -11.36 5.94
CA ILE A 18 -0.66 -10.56 6.61
C ILE A 18 0.71 -10.68 5.96
N SER A 19 0.87 -11.50 4.91
CA SER A 19 2.08 -11.60 4.09
C SER A 19 2.29 -10.39 3.17
N ALA A 20 3.54 -10.04 2.88
CA ALA A 20 3.88 -8.90 2.01
C ALA A 20 3.47 -9.14 0.55
N ALA A 21 3.43 -10.41 0.11
CA ALA A 21 3.06 -10.81 -1.24
C ALA A 21 1.54 -10.90 -1.48
N SER A 22 0.71 -10.76 -0.45
CA SER A 22 -0.74 -10.90 -0.59
C SER A 22 -1.33 -9.79 -1.49
N PRO A 23 -2.22 -10.15 -2.46
CA PRO A 23 -2.77 -9.25 -3.48
C PRO A 23 -3.85 -8.32 -2.90
N GLN A 24 -3.39 -7.33 -2.12
CA GLN A 24 -4.22 -6.35 -1.45
C GLN A 24 -3.75 -4.94 -1.84
N PRO A 25 -4.27 -4.39 -2.96
CA PRO A 25 -3.77 -3.13 -3.51
C PRO A 25 -4.02 -1.94 -2.59
N PHE A 26 -3.07 -1.02 -2.49
CA PHE A 26 -3.20 0.18 -1.65
C PHE A 26 -2.43 1.37 -2.21
N SER A 27 -2.89 2.57 -1.86
CA SER A 27 -2.26 3.85 -2.22
C SER A 27 -1.15 4.21 -1.24
N LEU A 28 0.06 4.51 -1.72
CA LEU A 28 1.16 5.03 -0.90
C LEU A 28 2.19 5.75 -1.79
N ASP A 29 2.71 6.90 -1.33
CA ASP A 29 3.68 7.72 -2.06
C ASP A 29 3.19 8.06 -3.48
N ASP A 30 1.94 8.55 -3.57
CA ASP A 30 1.27 9.00 -4.81
C ASP A 30 1.13 7.92 -5.90
N ALA A 31 1.18 6.64 -5.53
CA ALA A 31 0.98 5.52 -6.43
C ALA A 31 0.13 4.39 -5.80
N GLU A 32 -0.59 3.67 -6.65
CA GLU A 32 -1.24 2.40 -6.31
C GLU A 32 -0.26 1.24 -6.42
N TRP A 33 -0.14 0.44 -5.37
CA TRP A 33 0.76 -0.71 -5.29
C TRP A 33 -0.02 -2.01 -5.23
N PRO A 34 0.26 -3.00 -6.10
CA PRO A 34 -0.48 -4.27 -6.11
C PRO A 34 -0.34 -5.05 -4.80
N THR A 35 0.87 -5.03 -4.22
CA THR A 35 1.19 -5.67 -2.94
C THR A 35 2.22 -4.85 -2.17
N ALA A 36 2.36 -5.13 -0.86
CA ALA A 36 3.40 -4.51 -0.05
C ALA A 36 4.81 -4.89 -0.55
N GLU A 37 4.97 -6.10 -1.07
CA GLU A 37 6.21 -6.56 -1.71
C GLU A 37 6.58 -5.71 -2.95
N HIS A 38 5.62 -5.36 -3.82
CA HIS A 38 5.90 -4.46 -4.96
C HIS A 38 6.45 -3.11 -4.50
N TYR A 39 5.82 -2.52 -3.48
CA TYR A 39 6.27 -1.24 -2.91
C TYR A 39 7.70 -1.34 -2.36
N VAL A 40 7.97 -2.30 -1.47
CA VAL A 40 9.29 -2.45 -0.84
C VAL A 40 10.38 -2.73 -1.86
N LEU A 41 10.10 -3.55 -2.88
CA LEU A 41 11.05 -3.83 -3.96
C LEU A 41 11.33 -2.58 -4.80
N ALA A 42 10.31 -1.78 -5.11
CA ALA A 42 10.51 -0.54 -5.87
C ALA A 42 11.31 0.50 -5.06
N MET A 43 11.07 0.61 -3.76
CA MET A 43 11.76 1.57 -2.89
C MET A 43 13.25 1.29 -2.68
N GLN A 44 13.75 0.12 -3.13
CA GLN A 44 15.19 -0.14 -3.23
C GLN A 44 15.89 0.77 -4.24
N PHE A 45 15.17 1.35 -5.19
CA PHE A 45 15.75 2.08 -6.31
C PHE A 45 15.36 3.55 -6.22
N GLU A 46 16.22 4.47 -6.65
CA GLU A 46 15.89 5.90 -6.78
C GLU A 46 15.29 6.21 -8.16
N ASP A 47 15.65 5.42 -9.17
CA ASP A 47 15.18 5.52 -10.56
C ASP A 47 13.65 5.36 -10.65
N PRO A 48 12.91 6.43 -11.01
CA PRO A 48 11.44 6.38 -11.10
C PRO A 48 10.93 5.43 -12.18
N ALA A 49 11.68 5.25 -13.27
CA ALA A 49 11.29 4.34 -14.35
C ALA A 49 11.36 2.88 -13.87
N LEU A 50 12.42 2.53 -13.12
CA LEU A 50 12.55 1.20 -12.53
C LEU A 50 11.50 0.95 -11.44
N ARG A 51 11.17 1.96 -10.63
CA ARG A 51 10.06 1.86 -9.66
C ARG A 51 8.74 1.57 -10.38
N ALA A 52 8.47 2.26 -11.49
CA ALA A 52 7.27 2.04 -12.28
C ALA A 52 7.26 0.65 -12.93
N GLU A 53 8.40 0.17 -13.46
CA GLU A 53 8.53 -1.18 -14.03
C GLU A 53 8.24 -2.26 -12.97
N ILE A 54 8.79 -2.11 -11.76
CA ILE A 54 8.53 -3.04 -10.64
C ILE A 54 7.07 -3.01 -10.24
N ARG A 55 6.47 -1.83 -10.13
CA ARG A 55 5.05 -1.67 -9.79
C ARG A 55 4.12 -2.31 -10.82
N SER A 56 4.49 -2.29 -12.10
CA SER A 56 3.72 -2.85 -13.21
C SER A 56 3.96 -4.35 -13.43
N ALA A 57 4.80 -5.00 -12.63
CA ALA A 57 4.98 -6.45 -12.69
C ALA A 57 3.64 -7.16 -12.40
N PRO A 58 3.34 -8.28 -13.09
CA PRO A 58 2.04 -8.95 -12.97
C PRO A 58 1.84 -9.64 -11.63
N ASP A 59 2.93 -10.04 -10.98
CA ASP A 59 2.91 -10.75 -9.71
C ASP A 59 4.18 -10.47 -8.89
N PRO A 60 4.15 -10.73 -7.55
CA PRO A 60 5.29 -10.43 -6.68
C PRO A 60 6.55 -11.24 -7.03
N GLN A 61 6.42 -12.41 -7.64
CA GLN A 61 7.57 -13.20 -8.07
C GLN A 61 8.29 -12.52 -9.24
N GLN A 62 7.57 -11.96 -10.21
CA GLN A 62 8.15 -11.19 -11.31
C GLN A 62 8.74 -9.87 -10.80
N ALA A 63 8.07 -9.18 -9.87
CA ALA A 63 8.63 -7.99 -9.21
C ALA A 63 9.98 -8.31 -8.55
N ARG A 64 10.09 -9.42 -7.81
CA ARG A 64 11.35 -9.89 -7.20
C ARG A 64 12.43 -10.18 -8.24
N LYS A 65 12.09 -10.90 -9.32
CA LYS A 65 13.04 -11.20 -10.42
C LYS A 65 13.58 -9.91 -11.03
N LEU A 66 12.71 -8.94 -11.28
CA LEU A 66 13.07 -7.64 -11.82
C LEU A 66 14.01 -6.86 -10.88
N ALA A 67 13.64 -6.71 -9.60
CA ALA A 67 14.48 -6.06 -8.61
C ALA A 67 15.86 -6.73 -8.50
N LYS A 68 15.90 -8.06 -8.49
CA LYS A 68 17.15 -8.85 -8.43
C LYS A 68 18.05 -8.60 -9.65
N ARG A 69 17.48 -8.47 -10.85
CA ARG A 69 18.22 -8.13 -12.08
C ARG A 69 18.92 -6.77 -11.96
N HIS A 70 18.32 -5.84 -11.24
CA HIS A 70 18.85 -4.48 -11.04
C HIS A 70 19.58 -4.28 -9.71
N LYS A 71 19.99 -5.34 -8.99
CA LYS A 71 20.63 -5.25 -7.66
C LYS A 71 21.78 -4.25 -7.52
N ARG A 72 22.50 -3.95 -8.61
CA ARG A 72 23.60 -2.96 -8.64
C ARG A 72 23.14 -1.51 -8.57
N LYS A 73 21.84 -1.26 -8.74
CA LYS A 73 21.19 0.05 -8.66
C LYS A 73 20.47 0.29 -7.33
N ILE A 74 20.58 -0.63 -6.37
CA ILE A 74 19.98 -0.47 -5.05
C ILE A 74 20.62 0.76 -4.38
N ARG A 75 19.79 1.62 -3.80
CA ARG A 75 20.20 2.81 -3.05
C ARG A 75 21.16 2.46 -1.92
N SER A 76 22.12 3.34 -1.67
CA SER A 76 23.23 3.10 -0.74
C SER A 76 22.81 2.98 0.73
N ASP A 77 21.72 3.64 1.12
CA ASP A 77 21.15 3.63 2.46
C ASP A 77 20.09 2.54 2.68
N TRP A 78 19.90 1.61 1.72
CA TRP A 78 18.80 0.64 1.76
C TRP A 78 18.74 -0.16 3.07
N GLU A 79 19.88 -0.62 3.58
CA GLU A 79 19.91 -1.42 4.81
C GLU A 79 19.37 -0.68 6.03
N ALA A 80 19.53 0.65 6.08
CA ALA A 80 19.04 1.50 7.17
C ALA A 80 17.53 1.79 7.03
N VAL A 81 17.03 1.90 5.80
CA VAL A 81 15.64 2.33 5.53
C VAL A 81 14.67 1.18 5.23
N ARG A 82 15.15 -0.03 4.93
CA ARG A 82 14.32 -1.18 4.51
C ARG A 82 13.19 -1.53 5.49
N ARG A 83 13.46 -1.47 6.81
CA ARG A 83 12.45 -1.71 7.85
C ARG A 83 11.35 -0.66 7.79
N VAL A 84 11.72 0.61 7.64
CA VAL A 84 10.78 1.74 7.55
C VAL A 84 9.84 1.55 6.37
N TYR A 85 10.38 1.25 5.18
CA TYR A 85 9.55 1.03 4.00
C TYR A 85 8.59 -0.17 4.16
N MET A 86 9.05 -1.27 4.77
CA MET A 86 8.18 -2.39 5.10
C MET A 86 7.06 -2.00 6.07
N THR A 87 7.39 -1.30 7.17
CA THR A 87 6.41 -0.85 8.15
C THR A 87 5.36 0.07 7.52
N ARG A 88 5.79 1.03 6.67
CA ARG A 88 4.88 1.93 5.94
C ARG A 88 3.91 1.14 5.06
N ALA A 89 4.43 0.20 4.26
CA ALA A 89 3.61 -0.61 3.37
C ALA A 89 2.56 -1.44 4.11
N ILE A 90 2.99 -2.19 5.13
CA ILE A 90 2.12 -3.07 5.90
C ILE A 90 1.07 -2.26 6.67
N TYR A 91 1.48 -1.17 7.32
CA TYR A 91 0.57 -0.31 8.07
C TYR A 91 -0.48 0.31 7.15
N THR A 92 -0.07 0.94 6.04
CA THR A 92 -1.00 1.57 5.10
C THR A 92 -1.95 0.55 4.48
N ARG A 93 -1.46 -0.62 4.06
CA ARG A 93 -2.32 -1.71 3.59
C ARG A 93 -3.35 -2.12 4.64
N CYS A 94 -2.97 -2.28 5.91
CA CYS A 94 -3.91 -2.63 6.97
C CYS A 94 -4.97 -1.54 7.19
N LEU A 95 -4.63 -0.26 7.03
CA LEU A 95 -5.62 0.82 7.05
C LEU A 95 -6.58 0.77 5.87
N SER A 96 -6.09 0.39 4.68
CA SER A 96 -6.92 0.24 3.48
C SER A 96 -7.76 -1.04 3.46
N HIS A 97 -7.32 -2.11 4.14
CA HIS A 97 -7.94 -3.44 4.09
C HIS A 97 -8.31 -3.95 5.49
N PRO A 98 -9.57 -3.79 5.92
CA PRO A 98 -10.03 -4.25 7.24
C PRO A 98 -9.81 -5.74 7.50
N ALA A 99 -9.85 -6.59 6.47
CA ALA A 99 -9.56 -8.01 6.59
C ALA A 99 -8.10 -8.28 6.97
N SER A 100 -7.14 -7.54 6.39
CA SER A 100 -5.71 -7.61 6.76
C SER A 100 -5.50 -7.16 8.21
N ALA A 101 -6.09 -6.04 8.59
CA ALA A 101 -6.00 -5.52 9.95
C ALA A 101 -6.57 -6.53 10.97
N ARG A 102 -7.74 -7.11 10.67
CA ARG A 102 -8.36 -8.14 11.51
C ARG A 102 -7.47 -9.37 11.63
N ALA A 103 -7.00 -9.93 10.51
CA ALA A 103 -6.11 -11.09 10.52
C ALA A 103 -4.85 -10.85 11.35
N LEU A 104 -4.28 -9.63 11.28
CA LEU A 104 -3.12 -9.27 12.10
C LEU A 104 -3.48 -9.14 13.59
N LEU A 105 -4.61 -8.54 13.93
CA LEU A 105 -5.09 -8.40 15.32
C LEU A 105 -5.45 -9.76 15.95
N GLU A 106 -6.02 -10.68 15.17
CA GLU A 106 -6.40 -12.05 15.57
C GLU A 106 -5.19 -12.91 15.97
N THR A 107 -3.98 -12.55 15.55
CA THR A 107 -2.76 -13.18 16.07
C THR A 107 -2.58 -12.97 17.59
N GLY A 108 -3.36 -12.07 18.20
CA GLY A 108 -3.38 -11.86 19.63
C GLY A 108 -2.01 -11.44 20.15
N ASN A 109 -1.54 -12.07 21.22
CA ASN A 109 -0.19 -11.82 21.77
C ASN A 109 0.83 -12.88 21.31
N LYS A 110 0.48 -13.72 20.34
CA LYS A 110 1.42 -14.70 19.79
C LYS A 110 2.58 -13.98 19.11
N ARG A 111 3.79 -14.54 19.23
CA ARG A 111 4.95 -14.05 18.49
C ARG A 111 4.76 -14.37 17.01
N ILE A 112 5.03 -13.41 16.12
CA ILE A 112 4.97 -13.66 14.68
C ILE A 112 6.39 -13.94 14.19
N ILE A 113 6.56 -15.06 13.49
CA ILE A 113 7.86 -15.51 12.97
C ILE A 113 7.78 -15.65 11.46
N GLU A 114 8.66 -14.94 10.75
CA GLU A 114 8.88 -15.17 9.34
C GLU A 114 9.67 -16.47 9.13
N SER A 115 9.08 -17.37 8.35
CA SER A 115 9.47 -18.78 8.19
C SER A 115 10.63 -19.02 7.23
N SER A 116 11.14 -17.99 6.55
CA SER A 116 12.29 -18.13 5.67
C SER A 116 13.52 -18.69 6.40
N LEU A 117 13.99 -19.86 5.93
CA LEU A 117 15.21 -20.51 6.42
C LEU A 117 16.50 -19.93 5.80
N TYR A 118 16.37 -19.10 4.77
CA TYR A 118 17.50 -18.58 3.98
C TYR A 118 17.69 -17.06 4.10
N ASP A 119 16.73 -16.37 4.70
CA ASP A 119 16.81 -14.94 4.96
C ASP A 119 17.00 -14.68 6.45
N TYR A 120 18.22 -14.29 6.83
CA TYR A 120 18.58 -14.02 8.22
C TYR A 120 18.22 -12.61 8.68
N TYR A 121 17.78 -11.72 7.77
CA TYR A 121 17.35 -10.38 8.15
C TYR A 121 15.85 -10.35 8.36
N TRP A 122 15.08 -10.74 7.33
CA TRP A 122 13.63 -10.73 7.40
C TRP A 122 13.09 -11.93 8.17
N GLY A 123 13.71 -13.09 8.01
CA GLY A 123 13.27 -14.37 8.57
C GLY A 123 14.05 -14.86 9.77
N CYS A 124 13.67 -16.07 10.22
CA CYS A 124 14.29 -16.76 11.34
C CYS A 124 15.62 -17.43 10.99
N GLY A 125 15.92 -17.66 9.71
CA GLY A 125 17.10 -18.40 9.30
C GLY A 125 17.04 -19.89 9.67
N ARG A 126 17.87 -20.71 9.02
CA ARG A 126 17.84 -22.17 9.17
C ARG A 126 18.13 -22.64 10.60
N ASP A 127 18.90 -21.88 11.35
CA ASP A 127 19.31 -22.17 12.72
C ASP A 127 18.50 -21.38 13.78
N GLY A 128 17.48 -20.63 13.35
CA GLY A 128 16.65 -19.80 14.22
C GLY A 128 17.33 -18.53 14.75
N ARG A 129 18.53 -18.17 14.27
CA ARG A 129 19.28 -16.98 14.70
C ARG A 129 19.07 -15.74 13.82
N GLY A 130 18.21 -15.83 12.81
CA GLY A 130 17.80 -14.70 11.99
C GLY A 130 17.04 -13.66 12.82
N LEU A 131 17.12 -12.41 12.39
CA LEU A 131 16.58 -11.26 13.11
C LEU A 131 15.05 -11.25 13.15
N ASN A 132 14.38 -11.99 12.27
CA ASN A 132 12.91 -12.02 12.19
C ASN A 132 12.30 -10.60 12.05
N THR A 133 12.98 -9.69 11.34
CA THR A 133 12.56 -8.29 11.24
C THR A 133 11.15 -8.16 10.69
N TYR A 134 10.71 -9.06 9.79
CA TYR A 134 9.35 -9.01 9.25
C TYR A 134 8.30 -9.30 10.32
N GLY A 135 8.53 -10.33 11.14
CA GLY A 135 7.68 -10.65 12.27
C GLY A 135 7.60 -9.49 13.27
N GLU A 136 8.73 -8.82 13.55
CA GLU A 136 8.76 -7.60 14.38
C GLU A 136 7.95 -6.46 13.77
N VAL A 137 8.09 -6.19 12.48
CA VAL A 137 7.28 -5.18 11.78
C VAL A 137 5.79 -5.47 11.91
N LEU A 138 5.37 -6.72 11.74
CA LEU A 138 3.96 -7.10 11.91
C LEU A 138 3.47 -6.87 13.35
N MET A 139 4.30 -7.21 14.34
CA MET A 139 3.95 -7.00 15.76
C MET A 139 3.88 -5.51 16.13
N ASP A 140 4.79 -4.67 15.61
CA ASP A 140 4.75 -3.21 15.79
C ASP A 140 3.49 -2.60 15.16
N VAL A 141 3.14 -3.03 13.94
CA VAL A 141 1.93 -2.58 13.25
C VAL A 141 0.68 -3.03 14.02
N ARG A 142 0.65 -4.27 14.52
CA ARG A 142 -0.44 -4.80 15.35
C ARG A 142 -0.68 -3.91 16.57
N GLU A 143 0.39 -3.51 17.27
CA GLU A 143 0.28 -2.66 18.45
C GLU A 143 -0.22 -1.25 18.11
N LYS A 144 0.24 -0.70 16.98
CA LYS A 144 -0.23 0.59 16.49
C LYS A 144 -1.72 0.57 16.12
N LEU A 145 -2.21 -0.52 15.52
CA LEU A 145 -3.63 -0.70 15.21
C LEU A 145 -4.50 -0.86 16.46
N ARG A 146 -4.01 -1.54 17.50
CA ARG A 146 -4.69 -1.63 18.81
C ARG A 146 -4.88 -0.26 19.44
N SER A 147 -3.79 0.51 19.47
CA SER A 147 -3.79 1.86 20.03
C SER A 147 -4.75 2.78 19.29
N ALA A 148 -4.81 2.71 17.96
CA ALA A 148 -5.76 3.49 17.15
C ALA A 148 -7.23 3.12 17.44
N THR A 149 -7.52 1.83 17.64
CA THR A 149 -8.88 1.35 17.97
C THR A 149 -9.30 1.79 19.38
N ALA A 150 -8.40 1.75 20.36
CA ALA A 150 -8.70 2.09 21.75
C ALA A 150 -9.01 3.58 21.97
N VAL A 151 -8.48 4.47 21.13
CA VAL A 151 -8.70 5.92 21.22
C VAL A 151 -10.05 6.37 20.62
N SER A 152 -10.77 5.48 19.93
CA SER A 152 -12.09 5.79 19.36
C SER A 152 -13.24 5.24 20.21
N PRO A 153 -13.57 5.93 21.33
CA PRO A 153 -14.97 6.17 21.62
C PRO A 153 -15.19 7.55 22.25
N ARG A 154 -15.64 8.53 21.47
CA ARG A 154 -16.41 9.70 21.94
C ARG A 154 -16.96 10.51 20.76
N SER A 155 -18.14 10.14 20.29
CA SER A 155 -19.06 11.05 19.61
C SER A 155 -20.48 10.83 20.12
N SER A 156 -20.81 11.63 21.14
CA SER A 156 -22.12 12.23 21.43
C SER A 156 -23.38 11.37 21.40
N THR A 157 -23.74 10.81 22.55
CA THR A 157 -25.14 10.81 23.00
C THR A 157 -25.52 12.26 23.32
N SER A 158 -26.19 12.94 22.39
CA SER A 158 -26.94 14.16 22.73
C SER A 158 -28.23 13.71 23.41
N GLN A 159 -28.32 13.95 24.72
CA GLN A 159 -29.55 13.81 25.48
C GLN A 159 -30.63 14.72 24.90
N ALA A 160 -31.83 14.16 24.77
CA ALA A 160 -33.06 14.86 24.56
C ALA A 160 -33.34 15.76 25.77
N HIS A 161 -33.57 17.05 25.53
CA HIS A 161 -34.33 17.90 26.44
C HIS A 161 -35.74 18.06 25.86
N ASP A 162 -36.67 17.47 26.61
CA ASP A 162 -38.10 17.62 26.56
C ASP A 162 -38.49 19.02 27.06
N THR A 163 -39.19 19.80 26.24
CA THR A 163 -40.07 20.88 26.69
C THR A 163 -41.25 21.00 25.73
N SER A 164 -42.43 20.93 26.31
CA SER A 164 -43.75 20.88 25.69
C SER A 164 -44.29 22.30 25.39
N GLY A 165 -45.08 22.42 24.31
CA GLY A 165 -46.24 23.33 24.18
C GLY A 165 -46.01 24.80 23.80
N GLU A 166 -46.53 25.23 22.64
CA GLU A 166 -47.59 26.27 22.48
C GLU A 166 -47.72 26.66 20.99
N LEU A 167 -48.96 26.86 20.51
CA LEU A 167 -49.40 27.03 19.13
C LEU A 167 -49.54 28.51 18.65
N ASP A 168 -49.51 28.65 17.32
CA ASP A 168 -50.33 29.53 16.44
C ASP A 168 -49.84 30.92 15.91
N ARG A 169 -49.38 30.89 14.63
CA ARG A 169 -49.77 31.72 13.42
C ARG A 169 -49.45 33.24 13.33
N PRO A 170 -49.52 33.89 12.12
CA PRO A 170 -49.60 33.40 10.71
C PRO A 170 -48.61 34.06 9.69
N ARG A 171 -48.65 33.57 8.44
CA ARG A 171 -47.88 33.92 7.23
C ARG A 171 -48.24 35.29 6.60
N SER A 172 -47.30 36.02 5.99
CA SER A 172 -47.03 36.16 4.52
C SER A 172 -46.49 37.59 4.23
N PRO A 173 -46.18 38.01 2.99
CA PRO A 173 -45.12 37.54 2.10
C PRO A 173 -44.24 38.73 1.61
N CYS A 174 -42.98 38.50 1.23
CA CYS A 174 -42.29 39.44 0.35
C CYS A 174 -41.50 38.72 -0.74
N ARG A 175 -41.58 39.31 -1.92
CA ARG A 175 -41.43 38.75 -3.25
C ARG A 175 -40.25 39.45 -3.93
N ASN A 176 -39.45 38.68 -4.64
CA ASN A 176 -38.59 39.01 -5.80
C ASN A 176 -37.50 40.08 -5.66
N LEU A 177 -36.28 39.74 -6.10
CA LEU A 177 -35.85 40.10 -7.46
C LEU A 177 -34.67 39.23 -7.92
N ALA A 178 -34.78 38.77 -9.17
CA ALA A 178 -33.72 38.17 -9.93
C ALA A 178 -32.59 39.17 -10.19
N ASN A 179 -31.37 38.69 -10.46
CA ASN A 179 -30.71 39.01 -11.71
C ASN A 179 -29.66 37.98 -12.12
N ASN A 180 -29.68 37.78 -13.42
CA ASN A 180 -29.05 36.78 -14.27
C ASN A 180 -27.72 37.34 -14.80
N THR A 181 -26.67 36.52 -14.99
CA THR A 181 -25.71 36.70 -16.11
C THR A 181 -25.01 35.38 -16.44
N MET A 182 -25.56 34.69 -17.44
CA MET A 182 -24.91 34.18 -18.65
C MET A 182 -23.39 33.82 -18.66
N GLN A 183 -23.16 32.56 -19.05
CA GLN A 183 -22.28 32.11 -20.13
C GLN A 183 -20.77 32.43 -20.10
N ARG A 184 -19.95 31.36 -20.01
CA ARG A 184 -19.09 30.98 -21.15
C ARG A 184 -18.67 29.51 -21.06
N ARG A 185 -19.25 28.71 -21.97
CA ARG A 185 -18.64 27.48 -22.47
C ARG A 185 -17.44 27.89 -23.32
N GLU A 186 -16.25 27.42 -22.97
CA GLU A 186 -15.13 27.39 -23.92
C GLU A 186 -14.75 25.94 -24.21
N LYS A 187 -15.26 25.44 -25.34
CA LYS A 187 -14.72 24.27 -26.03
C LYS A 187 -13.56 24.77 -26.90
N ARG A 188 -12.33 24.31 -26.67
CA ARG A 188 -11.25 24.36 -27.66
C ARG A 188 -10.46 23.05 -27.72
N LYS A 189 -10.83 22.29 -28.76
CA LYS A 189 -10.13 21.35 -29.66
C LYS A 189 -8.78 20.72 -29.25
N PRO A 190 -8.57 19.41 -29.51
CA PRO A 190 -7.27 18.74 -29.46
C PRO A 190 -6.49 18.89 -30.78
N MET A 191 -5.16 18.93 -30.75
CA MET A 191 -4.22 18.72 -31.87
C MET A 191 -2.79 18.47 -31.31
N PRO A 192 -1.84 17.82 -32.03
CA PRO A 192 -1.96 16.73 -33.00
C PRO A 192 -1.12 15.50 -32.61
N THR A 193 -1.37 14.37 -33.27
CA THR A 193 -0.57 13.15 -33.18
C THR A 193 0.76 13.28 -33.92
N ALA A 194 1.86 12.87 -33.28
CA ALA A 194 3.16 12.74 -33.92
C ALA A 194 3.22 11.45 -34.76
N LYS A 195 2.76 11.52 -36.01
CA LYS A 195 3.22 10.65 -37.11
C LYS A 195 4.21 11.45 -37.95
N HIS A 196 5.50 11.20 -37.75
CA HIS A 196 6.65 11.39 -38.65
C HIS A 196 7.86 11.94 -37.89
N LEU A 197 8.67 11.04 -37.34
CA LEU A 197 10.12 11.20 -37.39
C LEU A 197 10.66 9.90 -37.97
N GLY A 198 11.05 9.97 -39.24
CA GLY A 198 11.69 8.89 -39.98
C GLY A 198 13.07 8.63 -39.41
N ILE A 199 13.20 7.56 -38.64
CA ILE A 199 14.50 6.98 -38.30
C ILE A 199 14.64 5.70 -39.14
N PRO A 200 15.69 5.58 -39.97
CA PRO A 200 15.86 4.45 -40.87
C PRO A 200 16.12 3.14 -40.10
N ILE A 201 15.40 2.10 -40.50
CA ILE A 201 15.67 0.71 -40.14
C ILE A 201 17.00 0.33 -40.81
N ARG A 202 18.06 0.14 -40.03
CA ARG A 202 19.30 -0.47 -40.53
C ARG A 202 19.14 -1.99 -40.42
N ASN A 203 18.71 -2.60 -41.52
CA ASN A 203 18.89 -4.03 -41.77
C ASN A 203 20.33 -4.26 -42.28
N MET A 204 21.08 -5.11 -41.59
CA MET A 204 22.26 -5.86 -42.05
C MET A 204 22.43 -6.96 -41.00
N SER A 205 21.93 -8.17 -41.20
CA SER A 205 22.40 -9.21 -42.13
C SER A 205 23.87 -9.57 -41.90
N GLN A 206 24.07 -10.87 -41.66
CA GLN A 206 25.32 -11.63 -41.70
C GLN A 206 26.18 -11.63 -40.43
N TYR A 207 25.99 -12.66 -39.60
CA TYR A 207 27.13 -13.46 -39.16
C TYR A 207 26.78 -14.94 -39.38
N ASP A 208 27.44 -15.46 -40.40
CA ASP A 208 27.50 -16.85 -40.79
C ASP A 208 28.59 -17.57 -39.98
N HIS A 209 28.52 -18.89 -40.03
CA HIS A 209 29.27 -19.90 -39.29
C HIS A 209 30.79 -19.72 -39.10
N SER A 210 31.27 -20.09 -37.90
CA SER A 210 32.39 -21.03 -37.66
C SER A 210 32.33 -21.54 -36.22
#